data_AF-A0A3B0PTY5-F1
#
_entry.id   AF-A0A3B0PTY5-F1
#
_cell.length_a   1.000
_cell.length_b   1.000
_cell.length_c   1.000
_cell.angle_alpha   90.00
_cell.angle_beta   90.00
_cell.angle_gamma   90.00
#
_symmetry.space_group_name_H-M   'P 1'
#
loop_
_entity.id
_entity.type
_entity.pdbx_description
1 polymer ?
#
loop_
_entity_poly.entity_id
_entity_poly.type
_entity_poly.pdbx_seq_one_letter_code
_entity_poly.pdbx_strand_id
1 'polypeptide(L)'
;GEELQICTASKTCCTQKMEDRYRDAVKKDFQGVLQATSSYLKNLISTNAARYQDQFIEMVRVSENNTNLLFADVYKNMAILAKVPIGKLYQDLVAYIQGREVEIEDSVSSFFDNLFPLVFHHTINPKLKDFSEEYKECLQEIQQEISPFGEIPRKMSLHLTKSFQAARSFLQALNLGMEVINTTDHIEMSMECTHALMKLTYCPHCQGMVNVKPCNGYCMNVVRGCLASVAEVDQPWNDYISALDRLAVGMKGVFNIEEVLSVLDGRISEAIMYAMEHGPQLSKKVKRACGHPKRATRETAQPPFLEPSTRASAI
;
A
#
# COMPACT_ATOMS: atom_id res chain seq x y z
N GLY A 1 54.38 -22.06 -14.42
CA GLY A 1 53.17 -21.68 -13.67
C GLY A 1 53.45 -20.79 -12.46
N GLU A 2 54.70 -20.35 -12.25
CA GLU A 2 55.09 -19.49 -11.13
C GLU A 2 54.52 -18.06 -11.25
N GLU A 3 54.11 -17.65 -12.45
CA GLU A 3 53.46 -16.35 -12.72
C GLU A 3 51.96 -16.33 -12.38
N LEU A 4 51.34 -17.47 -12.08
CA LEU A 4 49.91 -17.54 -11.71
C LEU A 4 49.75 -17.23 -10.22
N GLN A 5 48.75 -16.43 -9.87
CA GLN A 5 48.54 -15.96 -8.49
C GLN A 5 47.65 -16.90 -7.67
N ILE A 6 46.72 -17.62 -8.30
CA ILE A 6 45.71 -18.44 -7.63
C ILE A 6 45.91 -19.93 -7.94
N CYS A 7 46.06 -20.26 -9.22
CA CYS A 7 46.15 -21.64 -9.73
C CYS A 7 47.60 -22.12 -9.84
N THR A 8 48.40 -21.93 -8.79
CA THR A 8 49.83 -22.29 -8.79
C THR A 8 50.02 -23.80 -8.96
N ALA A 9 50.70 -24.20 -10.03
CA ALA A 9 51.03 -25.59 -10.32
C ALA A 9 52.37 -25.70 -11.08
N SER A 10 53.07 -26.82 -10.89
CA SER A 10 54.36 -27.11 -11.55
C SER A 10 54.24 -27.21 -13.07
N LYS A 11 53.12 -27.74 -13.56
CA LYS A 11 52.70 -27.70 -14.97
C LYS A 11 51.30 -27.09 -15.05
N THR A 12 51.10 -26.15 -15.98
CA THR A 12 49.83 -25.45 -16.17
C THR A 12 49.56 -25.20 -17.65
N CYS A 13 48.30 -25.29 -18.05
CA CYS A 13 47.78 -24.94 -19.37
C CYS A 13 47.25 -23.49 -19.42
N CYS A 14 47.28 -22.76 -18.30
CA CYS A 14 46.80 -21.38 -18.23
C CYS A 14 47.93 -20.36 -18.29
N THR A 15 47.65 -19.25 -18.97
CA THR A 15 48.42 -18.00 -18.88
C THR A 15 47.81 -17.07 -17.83
N GLN A 16 48.53 -16.02 -17.40
CA GLN A 16 47.99 -15.02 -16.48
C GLN A 16 46.71 -14.36 -17.01
N LYS A 17 46.67 -14.03 -18.30
CA LYS A 17 45.47 -13.50 -18.96
C LYS A 17 44.28 -14.46 -18.92
N MET A 18 44.52 -15.77 -18.93
CA MET A 18 43.45 -16.76 -18.77
C MET A 18 42.97 -16.83 -17.31
N GLU A 19 43.87 -16.74 -16.34
CA GLU A 19 43.53 -16.69 -14.92
C GLU A 19 42.70 -15.44 -14.58
N ASP A 20 43.03 -14.27 -15.15
CA ASP A 20 42.24 -13.05 -14.99
C ASP A 20 40.83 -13.19 -15.58
N ARG A 21 40.70 -13.81 -16.77
CA ARG A 21 39.38 -14.09 -17.36
C ARG A 21 38.56 -15.07 -16.53
N TYR A 22 39.20 -16.10 -15.97
CA TYR A 22 38.52 -17.04 -15.08
C TYR A 22 38.10 -16.37 -13.77
N ARG A 23 38.86 -15.39 -13.27
CA ARG A 23 38.46 -14.58 -12.11
C ARG A 23 37.16 -13.83 -12.37
N ASP A 24 37.00 -13.24 -13.54
CA ASP A 24 35.75 -12.56 -13.89
C ASP A 24 34.61 -13.56 -14.14
N ALA A 25 34.91 -14.68 -14.80
CA ALA A 25 33.94 -15.74 -15.08
C ALA A 25 33.37 -16.33 -13.78
N VAL A 26 34.22 -16.65 -12.79
CA VAL A 26 33.75 -17.27 -11.54
C VAL A 26 32.83 -16.36 -10.76
N LYS A 27 33.10 -15.04 -10.81
CA LYS A 27 32.22 -14.04 -10.18
C LYS A 27 30.84 -14.06 -10.83
N LYS A 28 30.81 -14.00 -12.16
CA LYS A 28 29.58 -14.01 -12.94
C LYS A 28 28.79 -15.30 -12.76
N ASP A 29 29.47 -16.45 -12.75
CA ASP A 29 28.82 -17.76 -12.59
C ASP A 29 28.21 -17.89 -11.20
N PHE A 30 28.95 -17.51 -10.16
CA PHE A 30 28.46 -17.57 -8.79
C PHE A 30 27.24 -16.65 -8.60
N GLN A 31 27.32 -15.40 -9.07
CA GLN A 31 26.19 -14.48 -9.04
C GLN A 31 24.99 -15.02 -9.84
N GLY A 32 25.23 -15.63 -11.01
CA GLY A 32 24.19 -16.26 -11.81
C GLY A 32 23.49 -17.40 -11.08
N VAL A 33 24.24 -18.22 -10.31
CA VAL A 33 23.66 -19.28 -9.47
C VAL A 33 22.81 -18.70 -8.34
N LEU A 34 23.26 -17.63 -7.67
CA LEU A 34 22.49 -16.97 -6.61
C LEU A 34 21.16 -16.43 -7.15
N GLN A 35 21.23 -15.64 -8.22
CA GLN A 35 20.05 -15.06 -8.86
C GLN A 35 19.09 -16.13 -9.39
N ALA A 36 19.61 -17.23 -9.96
CA ALA A 36 18.77 -18.35 -10.40
C ALA A 36 18.04 -19.00 -9.22
N THR A 37 18.72 -19.16 -8.07
CA THR A 37 18.17 -19.80 -6.87
C THR A 37 17.06 -18.94 -6.23
N SER A 38 17.24 -17.63 -6.17
CA SER A 38 16.27 -16.70 -5.56
C SER A 38 15.14 -16.27 -6.51
N SER A 39 15.31 -16.44 -7.83
CA SER A 39 14.39 -15.94 -8.86
C SER A 39 12.93 -16.34 -8.65
N TYR A 40 12.68 -17.59 -8.25
CA TYR A 40 11.33 -18.09 -7.98
C TYR A 40 10.67 -17.30 -6.84
N LEU A 41 11.38 -17.17 -5.71
CA LEU A 41 10.86 -16.48 -4.53
C LEU A 41 10.63 -15.00 -4.81
N LYS A 42 11.57 -14.34 -5.51
CA LYS A 42 11.45 -12.95 -5.95
C LYS A 42 10.21 -12.74 -6.82
N ASN A 43 10.01 -13.59 -7.83
CA ASN A 43 8.87 -13.50 -8.73
C ASN A 43 7.55 -13.78 -8.00
N LEU A 44 7.55 -14.74 -7.07
CA LEU A 44 6.38 -15.08 -6.26
C LEU A 44 5.95 -13.87 -5.42
N ILE A 45 6.88 -13.24 -4.69
CA ILE A 45 6.58 -12.10 -3.83
C ILE A 45 6.14 -10.90 -4.66
N SER A 46 6.88 -10.55 -5.72
CA SER A 46 6.57 -9.40 -6.57
C SER A 46 5.20 -9.49 -7.23
N THR A 47 4.88 -10.65 -7.82
CA THR A 47 3.59 -10.87 -8.49
C THR A 47 2.44 -10.80 -7.49
N ASN A 48 2.61 -11.38 -6.30
CA ASN A 48 1.57 -11.37 -5.29
C ASN A 48 1.40 -9.99 -4.65
N ALA A 49 2.48 -9.24 -4.38
CA ALA A 49 2.40 -7.89 -3.85
C ALA A 49 1.54 -6.98 -4.75
N ALA A 50 1.81 -6.99 -6.06
CA ALA A 50 1.03 -6.24 -7.04
C ALA A 50 -0.44 -6.70 -7.06
N ARG A 51 -0.68 -8.02 -7.10
CA ARG A 51 -2.04 -8.58 -7.12
C ARG A 51 -2.85 -8.21 -5.87
N TYR A 52 -2.24 -8.28 -4.69
CA TYR A 52 -2.92 -7.92 -3.44
C TYR A 52 -3.24 -6.43 -3.40
N GLN A 53 -2.32 -5.57 -3.86
CA GLN A 53 -2.58 -4.14 -3.95
C GLN A 53 -3.75 -3.82 -4.88
N ASP A 54 -3.77 -4.41 -6.08
CA ASP A 54 -4.87 -4.25 -7.04
C ASP A 54 -6.20 -4.74 -6.45
N GLN A 55 -6.19 -5.90 -5.78
CA GLN A 55 -7.37 -6.47 -5.15
C GLN A 55 -7.93 -5.58 -4.03
N PHE A 56 -7.07 -5.02 -3.17
CA PHE A 56 -7.52 -4.09 -2.13
C PHE A 56 -8.10 -2.81 -2.73
N ILE A 57 -7.47 -2.24 -3.76
CA ILE A 57 -8.01 -1.05 -4.45
C ILE A 57 -9.37 -1.35 -5.08
N GLU A 58 -9.54 -2.53 -5.68
CA GLU A 58 -10.81 -2.91 -6.28
C GLU A 58 -11.91 -3.08 -5.22
N MET A 59 -11.61 -3.69 -4.07
CA MET A 59 -12.56 -3.76 -2.95
C MET A 59 -13.04 -2.37 -2.49
N VAL A 60 -12.12 -1.40 -2.44
CA VAL A 60 -12.44 0.00 -2.09
C VAL A 60 -13.39 0.61 -3.12
N ARG A 61 -13.15 0.40 -4.41
CA ARG A 61 -14.02 0.90 -5.49
C ARG A 61 -15.40 0.25 -5.49
N VAL A 62 -15.48 -1.05 -5.23
CA VAL A 62 -16.76 -1.77 -5.11
C VAL A 62 -17.57 -1.20 -3.94
N SER A 63 -16.93 -0.98 -2.79
CA SER A 63 -17.57 -0.36 -1.63
C SER A 63 -18.02 1.08 -1.91
N GLU A 64 -17.23 1.88 -2.66
CA GLU A 64 -17.63 3.22 -3.11
C GLU A 64 -18.89 3.18 -3.98
N ASN A 65 -18.94 2.25 -4.93
CA ASN A 65 -20.09 2.08 -5.81
C ASN A 65 -21.34 1.67 -5.01
N ASN A 66 -21.21 0.73 -4.08
CA ASN A 66 -22.31 0.31 -3.21
C ASN A 66 -22.84 1.48 -2.37
N THR A 67 -21.95 2.29 -1.79
CA THR A 67 -22.34 3.50 -1.04
C THR A 67 -23.07 4.50 -1.94
N ASN A 68 -22.58 4.74 -3.16
CA ASN A 68 -23.26 5.64 -4.10
C ASN A 68 -24.65 5.11 -4.52
N LEU A 69 -24.80 3.81 -4.74
CA LEU A 69 -26.07 3.16 -5.05
C LEU A 69 -27.06 3.30 -3.89
N LEU A 70 -26.61 3.04 -2.66
CA LEU A 70 -27.43 3.25 -1.46
C LEU A 70 -27.96 4.68 -1.38
N PHE A 71 -27.12 5.69 -1.63
CA PHE A 71 -27.57 7.08 -1.63
C PHE A 71 -28.55 7.38 -2.76
N ALA A 72 -28.32 6.83 -3.95
CA ALA A 72 -29.23 6.98 -5.09
C ALA A 72 -30.60 6.33 -4.84
N ASP A 73 -30.67 5.22 -4.11
CA ASP A 73 -31.91 4.48 -3.87
C ASP A 73 -32.67 4.96 -2.63
N VAL A 74 -31.96 5.23 -1.53
CA VAL A 74 -32.56 5.55 -0.22
C VAL A 74 -32.54 7.04 0.08
N TYR A 75 -31.44 7.73 -0.24
CA TYR A 75 -31.20 9.14 0.13
C TYR A 75 -31.23 10.11 -1.06
N LYS A 76 -32.18 9.87 -1.99
CA LYS A 76 -32.33 10.56 -3.28
C LYS A 76 -32.11 12.07 -3.25
N ASN A 77 -32.67 12.75 -2.24
CA ASN A 77 -32.63 14.21 -2.13
C ASN A 77 -31.23 14.77 -1.89
N MET A 78 -30.32 13.98 -1.33
CA MET A 78 -28.92 14.37 -1.08
C MET A 78 -27.92 13.57 -1.90
N ALA A 79 -28.36 12.63 -2.75
CA ALA A 79 -27.49 11.70 -3.47
C ALA A 79 -26.42 12.40 -4.32
N ILE A 80 -26.78 13.47 -5.04
CA ILE A 80 -25.84 14.22 -5.89
C ILE A 80 -24.80 14.95 -5.04
N LEU A 81 -25.23 15.59 -3.95
CA LEU A 81 -24.35 16.37 -3.07
C LEU A 81 -23.43 15.45 -2.27
N ALA A 82 -23.93 14.29 -1.85
CA ALA A 82 -23.17 13.30 -1.08
C ALA A 82 -22.02 12.66 -1.87
N LYS A 83 -22.05 12.70 -3.22
CA LYS A 83 -20.94 12.18 -4.04
C LYS A 83 -19.59 12.81 -3.70
N VAL A 84 -19.57 14.08 -3.29
CA VAL A 84 -18.32 14.79 -2.96
C VAL A 84 -17.67 14.21 -1.70
N PRO A 85 -18.33 14.17 -0.52
CA PRO A 85 -17.73 13.58 0.67
C PRO A 85 -17.49 12.06 0.51
N ILE A 86 -18.40 11.32 -0.15
CA ILE A 86 -18.19 9.89 -0.44
C ILE A 86 -16.91 9.70 -1.26
N GLY A 87 -16.80 10.37 -2.40
CA GLY A 87 -15.64 10.25 -3.28
C GLY A 87 -14.34 10.63 -2.60
N LYS A 88 -14.35 11.68 -1.74
CA LYS A 88 -13.16 12.08 -0.98
C LYS A 88 -12.71 10.99 0.00
N LEU A 89 -13.62 10.41 0.77
CA LEU A 89 -13.31 9.32 1.69
C LEU A 89 -12.67 8.13 0.95
N TYR A 90 -13.30 7.68 -0.15
CA TYR A 90 -12.81 6.52 -0.89
C TYR A 90 -11.49 6.79 -1.65
N GLN A 91 -11.30 8.02 -2.14
CA GLN A 91 -10.01 8.44 -2.71
C GLN A 91 -8.89 8.39 -1.67
N ASP A 92 -9.16 8.84 -0.44
CA ASP A 92 -8.21 8.78 0.67
C ASP A 92 -7.88 7.34 1.08
N LEU A 93 -8.87 6.44 1.08
CA LEU A 93 -8.66 5.00 1.31
C LEU A 93 -7.79 4.36 0.21
N VAL A 94 -8.02 4.69 -1.06
CA VAL A 94 -7.15 4.24 -2.17
C VAL A 94 -5.74 4.80 -2.02
N ALA A 95 -5.61 6.09 -1.73
CA ALA A 95 -4.32 6.76 -1.52
C ALA A 95 -3.52 6.11 -0.37
N TYR A 96 -4.19 5.70 0.71
CA TYR A 96 -3.57 4.99 1.82
C TYR A 96 -2.98 3.64 1.40
N ILE A 97 -3.73 2.81 0.64
CA ILE A 97 -3.25 1.53 0.12
C ILE A 97 -2.11 1.71 -0.90
N GLN A 98 -2.11 2.83 -1.63
CA GLN A 98 -1.01 3.21 -2.52
C GLN A 98 0.24 3.73 -1.80
N GLY A 99 0.21 3.81 -0.47
CA GLY A 99 1.36 4.22 0.33
C GLY A 99 1.50 5.73 0.51
N ARG A 100 0.48 6.54 0.17
CA ARG A 100 0.47 7.98 0.49
C ARG A 100 0.27 8.19 1.99
N GLU A 101 0.77 9.31 2.51
CA GLU A 101 0.54 9.73 3.90
C GLU A 101 -0.87 10.29 4.01
N VAL A 102 -1.76 9.51 4.63
CA VAL A 102 -3.17 9.82 4.82
C VAL A 102 -3.56 9.26 6.19
N GLU A 103 -4.18 10.08 7.03
CA GLU A 103 -4.74 9.65 8.30
C GLU A 103 -6.20 9.25 8.09
N ILE A 104 -6.49 7.94 8.15
CA ILE A 104 -7.84 7.40 7.91
C ILE A 104 -8.85 7.97 8.90
N GLU A 105 -8.42 8.23 10.13
CA GLU A 105 -9.27 8.80 11.18
C GLU A 105 -9.75 10.21 10.79
N ASP A 106 -8.86 11.03 10.24
CA ASP A 106 -9.16 12.37 9.76
C ASP A 106 -10.07 12.34 8.52
N SER A 107 -9.81 11.41 7.59
CA SER A 107 -10.68 11.22 6.41
C SER A 107 -12.10 10.81 6.80
N VAL A 108 -12.24 9.94 7.82
CA VAL A 108 -13.55 9.55 8.36
C VAL A 108 -14.22 10.72 9.08
N SER A 109 -13.49 11.49 9.89
CA SER A 109 -14.03 12.70 10.52
C SER A 109 -14.55 13.67 9.46
N SER A 110 -13.69 14.03 8.51
CA SER A 110 -14.02 14.97 7.44
C SER A 110 -15.21 14.50 6.62
N PHE A 111 -15.35 13.20 6.36
CA PHE A 111 -16.53 12.63 5.73
C PHE A 111 -17.81 12.97 6.51
N PHE A 112 -17.83 12.74 7.83
CA PHE A 112 -19.01 12.99 8.65
C PHE A 112 -19.27 14.48 8.89
N ASP A 113 -18.23 15.30 8.97
CA ASP A 113 -18.34 16.76 9.02
C ASP A 113 -19.11 17.25 7.78
N ASN A 114 -18.71 16.80 6.60
CA ASN A 114 -19.34 17.18 5.33
C ASN A 114 -20.71 16.51 5.09
N LEU A 115 -20.96 15.34 5.67
CA LEU A 115 -22.25 14.65 5.56
C LEU A 115 -23.32 15.30 6.44
N PHE A 116 -22.94 15.86 7.60
CA PHE A 116 -23.90 16.35 8.58
C PHE A 116 -24.82 17.48 8.07
N PRO A 117 -24.34 18.53 7.37
CA PRO A 117 -25.23 19.53 6.78
C PRO A 117 -26.28 18.94 5.84
N LEU A 118 -25.90 17.93 5.04
CA LEU A 118 -26.80 17.25 4.11
C LEU A 118 -27.89 16.48 4.86
N VAL A 119 -27.52 15.70 5.87
CA VAL A 119 -28.47 14.94 6.70
C VAL A 119 -29.39 15.87 7.48
N PHE A 120 -28.82 16.94 8.06
CA PHE A 120 -29.59 17.92 8.83
C PHE A 120 -30.64 18.64 7.98
N HIS A 121 -30.30 18.97 6.73
CA HIS A 121 -31.23 19.58 5.78
C HIS A 121 -32.23 18.57 5.23
N HIS A 122 -31.75 17.55 4.52
CA HIS A 122 -32.59 16.69 3.68
C HIS A 122 -33.37 15.63 4.46
N THR A 123 -32.96 15.35 5.70
CA THR A 123 -33.56 14.26 6.49
C THR A 123 -34.21 14.77 7.77
N ILE A 124 -33.55 15.65 8.53
CA ILE A 124 -34.09 16.18 9.79
C ILE A 124 -35.04 17.37 9.53
N ASN A 125 -34.69 18.26 8.60
CA ASN A 125 -35.47 19.47 8.31
C ASN A 125 -35.87 19.61 6.82
N PRO A 126 -36.51 18.59 6.20
CA PRO A 126 -36.72 18.51 4.75
C PRO A 126 -37.63 19.62 4.18
N LYS A 127 -38.37 20.32 5.03
CA LYS A 127 -39.26 21.43 4.63
C LYS A 127 -38.55 22.77 4.50
N LEU A 128 -37.29 22.87 4.96
CA LEU A 128 -36.52 24.10 4.87
C LEU A 128 -35.92 24.25 3.46
N LYS A 129 -35.79 25.51 3.01
CA LYS A 129 -34.96 25.83 1.86
C LYS A 129 -33.49 25.54 2.18
N ASP A 130 -32.66 25.45 1.16
CA ASP A 130 -31.22 25.28 1.34
C ASP A 130 -30.63 26.36 2.27
N PHE A 131 -29.64 25.93 3.04
CA PHE A 131 -28.96 26.77 4.02
C PHE A 131 -27.88 27.62 3.34
N SER A 132 -27.58 28.78 3.92
CA SER A 132 -26.41 29.56 3.47
C SER A 132 -25.12 28.79 3.77
N GLU A 133 -24.04 29.09 3.04
CA GLU A 133 -22.75 28.42 3.23
C GLU A 133 -22.22 28.64 4.66
N GLU A 134 -22.39 29.84 5.23
CA GLU A 134 -21.95 30.11 6.61
C GLU A 134 -22.71 29.26 7.65
N TYR A 135 -23.97 28.89 7.35
CA TYR A 135 -24.72 27.99 8.21
C TYR A 135 -24.27 26.54 8.05
N LYS A 136 -23.91 26.11 6.83
CA LYS A 136 -23.33 24.78 6.57
C LYS A 136 -21.97 24.62 7.24
N GLU A 137 -21.11 25.64 7.17
CA GLU A 137 -19.82 25.69 7.88
C GLU A 137 -20.01 25.55 9.39
N CYS A 138 -20.93 26.31 9.98
CA CYS A 138 -21.23 26.16 11.41
C CYS A 138 -21.70 24.74 11.77
N LEU A 139 -22.53 24.11 10.93
CA LEU A 139 -22.96 22.72 11.14
C LEU A 139 -21.76 21.77 11.12
N GLN A 140 -20.81 21.94 10.19
CA GLN A 140 -19.59 21.15 10.12
C GLN A 140 -18.76 21.31 11.40
N GLU A 141 -18.53 22.54 11.86
CA GLU A 141 -17.71 22.83 13.05
C GLU A 141 -18.26 22.20 14.34
N ILE A 142 -19.58 22.21 14.52
CA ILE A 142 -20.21 21.68 15.74
C ILE A 142 -20.44 20.17 15.69
N GLN A 143 -20.20 19.52 14.55
CA GLN A 143 -20.53 18.11 14.29
C GLN A 143 -19.93 17.21 15.39
N GLN A 144 -18.64 17.38 15.68
CA GLN A 144 -17.94 16.55 16.66
C GLN A 144 -18.49 16.77 18.07
N GLU A 145 -18.74 18.03 18.45
CA GLU A 145 -19.23 18.41 19.77
C GLU A 145 -20.62 17.82 20.06
N ILE A 146 -21.53 17.89 19.09
CA ILE A 146 -22.92 17.45 19.31
C ILE A 146 -23.16 15.97 18.98
N SER A 147 -22.20 15.34 18.28
CA SER A 147 -22.15 13.93 17.89
C SER A 147 -23.47 13.45 17.25
N PRO A 148 -23.87 14.00 16.09
CA PRO A 148 -25.18 13.74 15.49
C PRO A 148 -25.37 12.29 15.06
N PHE A 149 -24.28 11.58 14.83
CA PHE A 149 -24.25 10.19 14.38
C PHE A 149 -23.90 9.19 15.52
N GLY A 150 -23.85 9.67 16.77
CA GLY A 150 -23.51 8.84 17.93
C GLY A 150 -22.10 8.25 17.85
N GLU A 151 -21.94 7.01 18.31
CA GLU A 151 -20.65 6.30 18.36
C GLU A 151 -20.23 5.69 17.01
N ILE A 152 -21.07 5.76 15.98
CA ILE A 152 -20.89 5.06 14.71
C ILE A 152 -19.64 5.57 13.96
N PRO A 153 -19.42 6.89 13.78
CA PRO A 153 -18.19 7.40 13.17
C PRO A 153 -16.91 6.89 13.83
N ARG A 154 -16.87 6.88 15.16
CA ARG A 154 -15.69 6.46 15.93
C ARG A 154 -15.41 4.96 15.75
N LYS A 155 -16.44 4.12 15.80
CA LYS A 155 -16.31 2.67 15.55
C LYS A 155 -15.89 2.40 14.11
N MET A 156 -16.50 3.09 13.15
CA MET A 156 -16.17 2.97 11.73
C MET A 156 -14.71 3.35 11.47
N SER A 157 -14.25 4.48 12.02
CA SER A 157 -12.85 4.93 11.99
C SER A 157 -11.91 3.85 12.53
N LEU A 158 -12.17 3.32 13.73
CA LEU A 158 -11.34 2.28 14.35
C LEU A 158 -11.22 1.01 13.48
N HIS A 159 -12.33 0.55 12.91
CA HIS A 159 -12.35 -0.66 12.08
C HIS A 159 -11.64 -0.46 10.73
N LEU A 160 -11.85 0.70 10.10
CA LEU A 160 -11.14 1.07 8.86
C LEU A 160 -9.65 1.20 9.11
N THR A 161 -9.23 2.00 10.09
CA THR A 161 -7.82 2.22 10.42
C THR A 161 -7.09 0.91 10.67
N LYS A 162 -7.63 0.01 11.51
CA LYS A 162 -6.98 -1.27 11.81
C LYS A 162 -6.86 -2.20 10.61
N SER A 163 -7.91 -2.30 9.79
CA SER A 163 -7.92 -3.22 8.64
C SER A 163 -7.01 -2.72 7.52
N PHE A 164 -7.03 -1.41 7.25
CA PHE A 164 -6.16 -0.79 6.26
C PHE A 164 -4.71 -0.77 6.71
N GLN A 165 -4.43 -0.52 7.99
CA GLN A 165 -3.07 -0.60 8.53
C GLN A 165 -2.51 -2.01 8.35
N ALA A 166 -3.28 -3.06 8.65
CA ALA A 166 -2.86 -4.45 8.44
C ALA A 166 -2.56 -4.72 6.95
N ALA A 167 -3.43 -4.29 6.04
CA ALA A 167 -3.23 -4.42 4.59
C ALA A 167 -1.97 -3.69 4.10
N ARG A 168 -1.76 -2.44 4.54
CA ARG A 168 -0.58 -1.64 4.19
C ARG A 168 0.71 -2.25 4.74
N SER A 169 0.72 -2.65 6.01
CA SER A 169 1.85 -3.34 6.62
C SER A 169 2.18 -4.65 5.89
N PHE A 170 1.18 -5.38 5.42
CA PHE A 170 1.38 -6.60 4.65
C PHE A 170 2.06 -6.32 3.30
N LEU A 171 1.58 -5.32 2.55
CA LEU A 171 2.22 -4.90 1.29
C LEU A 171 3.65 -4.39 1.51
N GLN A 172 3.87 -3.60 2.55
CA GLN A 172 5.21 -3.11 2.91
C GLN A 172 6.14 -4.25 3.30
N ALA A 173 5.65 -5.24 4.05
CA ALA A 173 6.41 -6.42 4.40
C ALA A 173 6.85 -7.21 3.16
N LEU A 174 5.93 -7.43 2.20
CA LEU A 174 6.27 -8.08 0.93
C LEU A 174 7.36 -7.31 0.15
N ASN A 175 7.26 -5.97 0.10
CA ASN A 175 8.27 -5.12 -0.54
C ASN A 175 9.64 -5.23 0.17
N LEU A 176 9.65 -5.21 1.50
CA LEU A 176 10.86 -5.43 2.29
C LEU A 176 11.47 -6.81 2.01
N GLY A 177 10.64 -7.86 1.90
CA GLY A 177 11.09 -9.19 1.52
C GLY A 177 11.80 -9.21 0.15
N MET A 178 11.27 -8.47 -0.83
CA MET A 178 11.94 -8.31 -2.13
C MET A 178 13.25 -7.54 -2.04
N GLU A 179 13.31 -6.50 -1.21
CA GLU A 179 14.52 -5.70 -1.00
C GLU A 179 15.64 -6.53 -0.37
N VAL A 180 15.32 -7.35 0.63
CA VAL A 180 16.27 -8.29 1.24
C VAL A 180 16.79 -9.28 0.21
N ILE A 181 15.89 -9.91 -0.57
CA ILE A 181 16.30 -10.85 -1.63
C ILE A 181 17.21 -10.18 -2.66
N ASN A 182 16.82 -8.99 -3.14
CA ASN A 182 17.63 -8.23 -4.10
C ASN A 182 19.01 -7.88 -3.55
N THR A 183 19.08 -7.51 -2.27
CA THR A 183 20.35 -7.24 -1.59
C THR A 183 21.20 -8.50 -1.51
N THR A 184 20.62 -9.64 -1.15
CA THR A 184 21.35 -10.92 -1.09
C THR A 184 21.80 -11.47 -2.44
N ASP A 185 21.10 -11.12 -3.53
CA ASP A 185 21.45 -11.49 -4.91
C ASP A 185 22.66 -10.72 -5.46
N HIS A 186 22.97 -9.56 -4.88
CA HIS A 186 23.99 -8.62 -5.37
C HIS A 186 25.13 -8.43 -4.38
N ILE A 187 25.41 -9.46 -3.57
CA ILE A 187 26.48 -9.40 -2.58
C ILE A 187 27.83 -9.28 -3.27
N GLU A 188 28.64 -8.34 -2.80
CA GLU A 188 30.02 -8.20 -3.23
C GLU A 188 30.85 -9.40 -2.75
N MET A 189 31.38 -10.16 -3.69
CA MET A 189 32.29 -11.26 -3.37
C MET A 189 33.62 -10.72 -2.89
N SER A 190 34.04 -11.18 -1.70
CA SER A 190 35.39 -10.90 -1.21
C SER A 190 36.47 -11.50 -2.11
N MET A 191 37.70 -11.01 -1.95
CA MET A 191 38.85 -11.53 -2.66
C MET A 191 39.12 -12.99 -2.31
N GLU A 192 38.94 -13.35 -1.03
CA GLU A 192 39.09 -14.71 -0.51
C GLU A 192 38.07 -15.66 -1.11
N CYS A 193 36.79 -15.25 -1.16
CA CYS A 193 35.74 -16.03 -1.80
C CYS A 193 36.04 -16.25 -3.30
N THR A 194 36.41 -15.18 -4.00
CA THR A 194 36.79 -15.25 -5.42
C THR A 194 37.94 -16.25 -5.63
N HIS A 195 38.97 -16.19 -4.78
CA HIS A 195 40.11 -17.12 -4.86
C HIS A 195 39.72 -18.56 -4.56
N ALA A 196 38.87 -18.78 -3.56
CA ALA A 196 38.40 -20.10 -3.18
C ALA A 196 37.53 -20.73 -4.29
N LEU A 197 36.62 -19.97 -4.89
CA LEU A 197 35.81 -20.39 -6.02
C LEU A 197 36.65 -20.63 -7.28
N MET A 198 37.67 -19.80 -7.54
CA MET A 198 38.64 -20.04 -8.62
C MET A 198 39.33 -21.40 -8.48
N LYS A 199 39.82 -21.72 -7.27
CA LYS A 199 40.44 -23.01 -6.96
C LYS A 199 39.48 -24.18 -7.11
N LEU A 200 38.23 -23.97 -6.72
CA LEU A 200 37.17 -24.97 -6.81
C LEU A 200 36.80 -25.31 -8.26
N THR A 201 36.65 -24.28 -9.11
CA THR A 201 35.96 -24.41 -10.41
C THR A 201 36.92 -24.35 -11.60
N TYR A 202 37.91 -23.47 -11.60
CA TYR A 202 38.71 -23.15 -12.79
C TYR A 202 40.16 -23.62 -12.72
N CYS A 203 40.76 -23.72 -11.53
CA CYS A 203 42.12 -24.25 -11.41
C CYS A 203 42.29 -25.71 -11.91
N PRO A 204 41.31 -26.62 -11.80
CA PRO A 204 41.39 -27.94 -12.44
C PRO A 204 41.59 -27.85 -13.96
N HIS A 205 40.96 -26.88 -14.64
CA HIS A 205 41.14 -26.67 -16.08
C HIS A 205 42.59 -26.27 -16.40
N CYS A 206 43.17 -25.40 -15.58
CA CYS A 206 44.58 -25.02 -15.71
C CYS A 206 45.53 -26.19 -15.48
N GLN A 207 45.12 -27.21 -14.73
CA GLN A 207 45.90 -28.43 -14.51
C GLN A 207 45.61 -29.54 -15.55
N GLY A 208 44.82 -29.24 -16.59
CA GLY A 208 44.44 -30.20 -17.63
C GLY A 208 43.27 -31.13 -17.26
N MET A 209 42.61 -30.87 -16.13
CA MET A 209 41.48 -31.64 -15.61
C MET A 209 40.15 -30.90 -15.85
N VAL A 210 39.67 -30.90 -17.10
CA VAL A 210 38.46 -30.12 -17.48
C VAL A 210 37.12 -30.79 -17.14
N ASN A 211 37.11 -32.12 -16.91
CA ASN A 211 35.89 -32.89 -16.68
C ASN A 211 35.71 -33.33 -15.22
N VAL A 212 36.61 -32.91 -14.32
CA VAL A 212 36.58 -33.31 -12.92
C VAL A 212 35.69 -32.37 -12.14
N LYS A 213 34.67 -32.92 -11.47
CA LYS A 213 33.80 -32.14 -10.58
C LYS A 213 34.45 -31.99 -9.19
N PRO A 214 34.21 -30.86 -8.50
CA PRO A 214 34.70 -30.69 -7.14
C PRO A 214 34.01 -31.68 -6.19
N CYS A 215 34.75 -32.11 -5.16
CA CYS A 215 34.19 -32.92 -4.08
C CYS A 215 33.05 -32.16 -3.38
N ASN A 216 31.97 -32.85 -3.02
CA ASN A 216 30.81 -32.23 -2.36
C ASN A 216 31.20 -31.44 -1.09
N GLY A 217 31.99 -32.05 -0.21
CA GLY A 217 32.45 -31.38 1.02
C GLY A 217 33.32 -30.15 0.75
N TYR A 218 34.17 -30.18 -0.28
CA TYR A 218 34.99 -29.03 -0.65
C TYR A 218 34.11 -27.90 -1.20
N CYS A 219 33.16 -28.22 -2.09
CA CYS A 219 32.19 -27.27 -2.61
C CYS A 219 31.40 -26.58 -1.48
N MET A 220 30.81 -27.38 -0.57
CA MET A 220 30.04 -26.85 0.55
C MET A 220 30.85 -25.93 1.46
N ASN A 221 32.13 -26.25 1.73
CA ASN A 221 32.98 -25.41 2.56
C ASN A 221 33.29 -24.07 1.88
N VAL A 222 33.56 -24.07 0.57
CA VAL A 222 33.81 -22.83 -0.19
C VAL A 222 32.55 -21.97 -0.24
N VAL A 223 31.40 -22.55 -0.60
CA VAL A 223 30.14 -21.80 -0.71
C VAL A 223 29.70 -21.23 0.64
N ARG A 224 29.83 -21.98 1.74
CA ARG A 224 29.55 -21.47 3.09
C ARG A 224 30.42 -20.28 3.46
N GLY A 225 31.71 -20.31 3.12
CA GLY A 225 32.60 -19.18 3.35
C GLY A 225 32.18 -17.95 2.54
N CYS A 226 31.80 -18.15 1.28
CA CYS A 226 31.33 -17.08 0.39
C CYS A 226 29.99 -16.47 0.82
N LEU A 227 29.10 -17.24 1.43
CA LEU A 227 27.76 -16.82 1.84
C LEU A 227 27.64 -16.56 3.35
N ALA A 228 28.76 -16.38 4.05
CA ALA A 228 28.76 -16.17 5.49
C ALA A 228 27.89 -14.97 5.91
N SER A 229 27.96 -13.85 5.17
CA SER A 229 27.13 -12.66 5.41
C SER A 229 25.65 -12.88 5.09
N VAL A 230 25.31 -13.73 4.10
CA VAL A 230 23.91 -14.12 3.84
C VAL A 230 23.36 -14.93 5.00
N ALA A 231 24.18 -15.82 5.55
CA ALA A 231 23.75 -16.70 6.63
C ALA A 231 23.35 -15.92 7.90
N GLU A 232 23.86 -14.70 8.10
CA GLU A 232 23.44 -13.81 9.19
C GLU A 232 21.97 -13.38 9.07
N VAL A 233 21.41 -13.39 7.86
CA VAL A 233 20.02 -13.00 7.58
C VAL A 233 19.03 -14.15 7.88
N ASP A 234 19.50 -15.38 8.06
CA ASP A 234 18.63 -16.57 8.22
C ASP A 234 17.64 -16.42 9.38
N GLN A 235 18.11 -16.06 10.58
CA GLN A 235 17.24 -15.90 11.74
C GLN A 235 16.26 -14.71 11.58
N PRO A 236 16.71 -13.47 11.24
CA PRO A 236 15.80 -12.36 10.95
C PRO A 236 14.76 -12.69 9.86
N TRP A 237 15.14 -13.46 8.84
CA TRP A 237 14.24 -13.87 7.77
C TRP A 237 13.15 -14.82 8.27
N ASN A 238 13.50 -15.79 9.11
CA ASN A 238 12.53 -16.70 9.74
C ASN A 238 11.56 -15.95 10.68
N ASP A 239 12.06 -14.97 11.44
CA ASP A 239 11.24 -14.12 12.30
C ASP A 239 10.29 -13.24 11.47
N TYR A 240 10.78 -12.70 10.35
CA TYR A 240 9.98 -11.96 9.36
C TYR A 240 8.86 -12.82 8.77
N ILE A 241 9.14 -14.05 8.32
CA ILE A 241 8.12 -14.98 7.80
C ILE A 241 7.07 -15.25 8.87
N SER A 242 7.49 -15.50 10.11
CA SER A 242 6.58 -15.75 11.23
C SER A 242 5.70 -14.54 11.54
N ALA A 243 6.24 -13.32 11.43
CA ALA A 243 5.47 -12.09 11.60
C ALA A 243 4.47 -11.88 10.45
N LEU A 244 4.87 -12.16 9.21
CA LEU A 244 4.01 -12.08 8.04
C LEU A 244 2.84 -13.06 8.11
N ASP A 245 3.08 -14.29 8.58
CA ASP A 245 2.03 -15.29 8.80
C ASP A 245 1.01 -14.84 9.86
N ARG A 246 1.48 -14.32 11.01
CA ARG A 246 0.60 -13.75 12.05
C ARG A 246 -0.25 -12.60 11.51
N LEU A 247 0.35 -11.72 10.71
CA LEU A 247 -0.37 -10.62 10.07
C LEU A 247 -1.44 -11.14 9.11
N ALA A 248 -1.10 -12.13 8.27
CA ALA A 248 -2.03 -12.75 7.33
C ALA A 248 -3.20 -13.43 8.04
N VAL A 249 -2.97 -14.08 9.18
CA VAL A 249 -4.04 -14.64 10.04
C VAL A 249 -4.94 -13.53 10.58
N GLY A 250 -4.35 -12.42 11.06
CA GLY A 250 -5.11 -11.25 11.52
C GLY A 250 -5.99 -10.64 10.43
N MET A 251 -5.48 -10.53 9.20
CA MET A 251 -6.21 -10.02 8.03
C MET A 251 -7.35 -10.94 7.58
N LYS A 252 -7.30 -12.24 7.87
CA LYS A 252 -8.43 -13.16 7.65
C LYS A 252 -9.48 -13.10 8.75
N GLY A 253 -9.14 -12.52 9.90
CA GLY A 253 -10.01 -12.41 11.07
C GLY A 253 -10.32 -10.96 11.41
N VAL A 254 -9.81 -10.48 12.55
CA VAL A 254 -10.18 -9.19 13.15
C VAL A 254 -9.82 -7.94 12.34
N PHE A 255 -8.93 -8.05 11.35
CA PHE A 255 -8.49 -6.96 10.49
C PHE A 255 -8.90 -7.17 9.03
N ASN A 256 -10.00 -7.89 8.80
CA ASN A 256 -10.48 -8.21 7.47
C ASN A 256 -11.00 -6.97 6.72
N ILE A 257 -10.21 -6.51 5.75
CA ILE A 257 -10.53 -5.35 4.93
C ILE A 257 -11.78 -5.57 4.06
N GLU A 258 -12.01 -6.78 3.57
CA GLU A 258 -13.20 -7.12 2.78
C GLU A 258 -14.45 -7.00 3.63
N GLU A 259 -14.42 -7.53 4.86
CA GLU A 259 -15.54 -7.45 5.80
C GLU A 259 -15.89 -5.99 6.11
N VAL A 260 -14.91 -5.17 6.49
CA VAL A 260 -15.14 -3.76 6.83
C VAL A 260 -15.68 -2.97 5.63
N LEU A 261 -15.16 -3.20 4.42
CA LEU A 261 -15.62 -2.52 3.22
C LEU A 261 -17.01 -2.97 2.75
N SER A 262 -17.35 -4.26 2.94
CA SER A 262 -18.63 -4.84 2.51
C SER A 262 -19.84 -4.33 3.28
N VAL A 263 -19.64 -3.83 4.51
CA VAL A 263 -20.71 -3.31 5.38
C VAL A 263 -20.65 -1.79 5.56
N LEU A 264 -19.72 -1.11 4.88
CA LEU A 264 -19.42 0.30 5.11
C LEU A 264 -20.60 1.22 4.75
N ASP A 265 -21.27 0.94 3.63
CA ASP A 265 -22.50 1.60 3.20
C ASP A 265 -23.63 1.44 4.25
N GLY A 266 -23.78 0.24 4.79
CA GLY A 266 -24.70 -0.07 5.89
C GLY A 266 -24.39 0.73 7.16
N ARG A 267 -23.11 0.91 7.53
CA ARG A 267 -22.70 1.74 8.68
C ARG A 267 -22.99 3.22 8.45
N ILE A 268 -22.80 3.72 7.23
CA ILE A 268 -23.17 5.09 6.87
C ILE A 268 -24.69 5.28 6.97
N SER A 269 -25.47 4.31 6.49
CA SER A 269 -26.94 4.29 6.65
C SER A 269 -27.37 4.30 8.11
N GLU A 270 -26.74 3.47 8.94
CA GLU A 270 -26.98 3.39 10.39
C GLU A 270 -26.73 4.74 11.07
N ALA A 271 -25.64 5.44 10.70
CA ALA A 271 -25.34 6.78 11.20
C ALA A 271 -26.45 7.78 10.82
N ILE A 272 -26.88 7.78 9.56
CA ILE A 272 -27.96 8.67 9.11
C ILE A 272 -29.26 8.37 9.87
N MET A 273 -29.62 7.09 10.01
CA MET A 273 -30.82 6.67 10.78
C MET A 273 -30.75 7.12 12.25
N TYR A 274 -29.59 6.99 12.88
CA TYR A 274 -29.38 7.47 14.25
C TYR A 274 -29.64 8.98 14.37
N ALA A 275 -29.13 9.78 13.42
CA ALA A 275 -29.37 11.22 13.39
C ALA A 275 -30.86 11.56 13.15
N MET A 276 -31.55 10.79 12.31
CA MET A 276 -32.99 10.94 12.07
C MET A 276 -33.81 10.73 13.34
N GLU A 277 -33.54 9.65 14.07
CA GLU A 277 -34.25 9.28 15.30
C GLU A 277 -34.08 10.36 16.38
N HIS A 278 -32.89 10.97 16.45
CA HIS A 278 -32.56 12.03 17.42
C HIS A 278 -32.82 13.45 16.89
N GLY A 279 -33.46 13.59 15.72
CA GLY A 279 -33.63 14.85 15.00
C GLY A 279 -34.16 16.03 15.84
N PRO A 280 -35.25 15.88 16.63
CA PRO A 280 -35.75 16.96 17.47
C PRO A 280 -34.77 17.46 18.53
N GLN A 281 -33.93 16.58 19.07
CA GLN A 281 -32.89 16.95 20.04
C GLN A 281 -31.71 17.62 19.33
N LEU A 282 -31.30 17.09 18.18
CA LEU A 282 -30.26 17.68 17.34
C LEU A 282 -30.62 19.10 16.90
N SER A 283 -31.85 19.34 16.44
CA SER A 283 -32.31 20.69 16.08
C SER A 283 -32.24 21.68 17.25
N LYS A 284 -32.45 21.23 18.49
CA LYS A 284 -32.27 22.08 19.67
C LYS A 284 -30.79 22.39 19.94
N LYS A 285 -29.90 21.40 19.82
CA LYS A 285 -28.45 21.60 19.99
C LYS A 285 -27.90 22.54 18.91
N VAL A 286 -28.22 22.28 17.64
CA VAL A 286 -27.85 23.12 16.50
C VAL A 286 -28.36 24.54 16.70
N LYS A 287 -29.62 24.73 17.11
CA LYS A 287 -30.16 26.07 17.35
C LYS A 287 -29.40 26.84 18.45
N ARG A 288 -28.88 26.15 19.45
CA ARG A 288 -28.08 26.77 20.52
C ARG A 288 -26.70 27.19 20.02
N ALA A 289 -26.08 26.40 19.16
CA ALA A 289 -24.72 26.65 18.68
C ALA A 289 -24.69 27.56 17.43
N CYS A 290 -25.47 27.26 16.39
CA CYS A 290 -25.50 27.99 15.12
C CYS A 290 -26.63 29.03 14.99
N GLY A 291 -27.56 29.06 15.95
CA GLY A 291 -28.74 29.93 15.88
C GLY A 291 -29.83 29.43 14.94
N HIS A 292 -30.66 30.34 14.42
CA HIS A 292 -31.73 29.98 13.50
C HIS A 292 -31.21 29.73 12.08
N PRO A 293 -31.79 28.78 11.31
CA PRO A 293 -31.38 28.53 9.93
C PRO A 293 -31.38 29.80 9.08
N LYS A 294 -30.21 30.18 8.58
CA LYS A 294 -30.06 31.26 7.60
C LYS A 294 -30.29 30.71 6.21
N ARG A 295 -31.07 31.43 5.40
CA ARG A 295 -31.40 31.03 4.02
C ARG A 295 -30.25 31.40 3.11
N ALA A 296 -29.96 30.56 2.10
CA ALA A 296 -29.08 30.95 1.00
C ALA A 296 -29.61 32.25 0.35
N THR A 297 -28.82 33.32 0.38
CA THR A 297 -29.04 34.53 -0.41
C THR A 297 -28.79 34.19 -1.87
N ARG A 298 -29.69 34.63 -2.75
CA ARG A 298 -29.62 34.37 -4.18
C ARG A 298 -28.62 35.35 -4.81
N GLU A 299 -27.33 35.20 -4.54
CA GLU A 299 -26.29 36.05 -5.13
C GLU A 299 -25.40 35.25 -6.11
N THR A 300 -25.60 35.60 -7.39
CA THR A 300 -24.79 35.35 -8.58
C THR A 300 -24.52 33.90 -9.02
N ALA A 301 -25.50 33.30 -9.68
CA ALA A 301 -25.20 32.48 -10.86
C ALA A 301 -24.73 33.44 -11.98
N GLN A 302 -23.43 33.75 -12.03
CA GLN A 302 -22.82 34.20 -13.28
C GLN A 302 -22.67 32.97 -14.18
N PRO A 303 -23.27 32.93 -15.39
CA PRO A 303 -22.89 31.93 -16.36
C PRO A 303 -21.40 32.15 -16.71
N PRO A 304 -20.61 31.08 -16.89
CA PRO A 304 -19.22 31.23 -17.33
C PRO A 304 -19.21 31.98 -18.66
N PHE A 305 -18.49 33.11 -18.69
CA PHE A 305 -18.14 33.81 -19.92
C PHE A 305 -17.36 32.84 -20.81
N LEU A 306 -17.99 32.39 -21.89
CA LEU A 306 -17.28 31.82 -23.03
C LEU A 306 -16.51 32.97 -23.70
N GLU A 307 -15.20 33.02 -23.50
CA GLU A 307 -14.34 33.89 -24.30
C GLU A 307 -14.40 33.48 -25.78
N PRO A 308 -14.55 34.42 -26.72
CA PRO A 308 -14.46 34.13 -28.15
C PRO A 308 -13.02 33.77 -28.52
N SER A 309 -12.84 32.55 -29.05
CA SER A 309 -11.62 32.09 -29.72
C SER A 309 -11.12 33.13 -30.72
N THR A 310 -10.01 33.78 -30.41
CA THR A 310 -9.25 34.58 -31.36
C THR A 310 -8.81 33.71 -32.53
N ARG A 311 -9.25 34.09 -33.73
CA ARG A 311 -8.73 33.61 -35.01
C ARG A 311 -7.22 33.84 -35.05
N ALA A 312 -6.45 32.75 -35.17
CA ALA A 312 -5.10 32.81 -35.70
C ALA A 312 -5.19 32.99 -37.22
N SER A 313 -4.77 34.16 -37.69
CA SER A 313 -4.40 34.38 -39.10
C SER A 313 -3.07 33.68 -39.34
N ALA A 314 -3.04 32.73 -40.27
CA ALA A 314 -1.80 32.20 -40.82
C ALA A 314 -1.43 32.99 -42.09
N ILE A 315 -0.23 33.55 -42.08
CA ILE A 315 0.63 33.76 -43.26
C ILE A 315 1.65 32.62 -43.21
#